data_AF-A0A7V8W331-F1
#
_entry.id   AF-A0A7V8W331-F1
#
_cell.length_a   1.000
_cell.length_b   1.000
_cell.length_c   1.000
_cell.angle_alpha   90.00
_cell.angle_beta   90.00
_cell.angle_gamma   90.00
#
_symmetry.space_group_name_H-M   'P 1'
#
loop_
_entity.id
_entity.type
_entity.pdbx_description
1 polymer ?
#
loop_
_entity_poly.entity_id
_entity_poly.type
_entity_poly.pdbx_seq_one_letter_code
_entity_poly.pdbx_strand_id
1 'polypeptide(L)'
;ASKADKYTDKSITAVLLMVYLFNAWFIALLVLSFFYHWMIYLGIGLLIAKTIVELFFLYPVAGFFKKKKLLWWFPVAQPFHIFYTVIAGWLGKFGTYKWKGREVR
;
A
#
# COMPACT_ATOMS: atom_id res chain seq x y z
N ALA A 1 -3.89 -5.24 32.78
CA ALA A 1 -3.33 -4.80 31.49
C ALA A 1 -3.18 -6.03 30.60
N SER A 2 -4.16 -6.44 29.79
CA SER A 2 -4.83 -5.78 28.66
C SER A 2 -4.29 -6.31 27.32
N LYS A 3 -4.66 -7.57 27.03
CA LYS A 3 -5.17 -8.03 25.72
C LYS A 3 -4.42 -7.55 24.45
N ALA A 4 -3.10 -7.63 24.43
CA ALA A 4 -2.29 -7.41 23.23
C ALA A 4 -1.75 -8.71 22.62
N ASP A 5 -2.12 -9.86 23.18
CA ASP A 5 -1.47 -11.15 22.93
C ASP A 5 -2.08 -11.96 21.77
N LYS A 6 -2.75 -11.28 20.83
CA LYS A 6 -3.41 -11.96 19.70
C LYS A 6 -3.52 -11.08 18.45
N TYR A 7 -2.41 -10.48 18.03
CA TYR A 7 -2.25 -9.99 16.65
C TYR A 7 -1.69 -11.09 15.72
N THR A 8 -2.08 -12.34 15.94
CA THR A 8 -1.86 -13.47 15.03
C THR A 8 -3.02 -13.63 14.06
N ASP A 9 -3.54 -12.53 13.51
CA ASP A 9 -4.60 -12.62 12.50
C ASP A 9 -3.95 -12.82 11.13
N LYS A 10 -3.92 -14.08 10.66
CA LYS A 10 -3.55 -14.42 9.27
C LYS A 10 -4.32 -13.55 8.26
N SER A 11 -5.50 -13.08 8.64
CA SER A 11 -6.32 -12.11 7.90
C SER A 11 -5.58 -10.81 7.59
N ILE A 12 -4.86 -10.22 8.56
CA ILE A 12 -4.10 -8.98 8.36
C ILE A 12 -2.89 -9.24 7.45
N THR A 13 -2.18 -10.36 7.65
CA THR A 13 -1.08 -10.77 6.78
C THR A 13 -1.56 -11.05 5.34
N ALA A 14 -2.73 -11.67 5.17
CA ALA A 14 -3.32 -11.95 3.87
C ALA A 14 -3.74 -10.65 3.16
N VAL A 15 -4.34 -9.70 3.88
CA VAL A 15 -4.67 -8.38 3.34
C VAL A 15 -3.40 -7.63 2.93
N LEU A 16 -2.36 -7.61 3.77
CA LEU A 16 -1.06 -7.02 3.45
C LEU A 16 -0.41 -7.68 2.22
N LEU A 17 -0.46 -9.02 2.12
CA LEU A 17 0.05 -9.75 0.97
C LEU A 17 -0.75 -9.43 -0.31
N MET A 18 -2.06 -9.33 -0.21
CA MET A 18 -2.94 -8.96 -1.33
C MET A 18 -2.64 -7.54 -1.81
N VAL A 19 -2.46 -6.59 -0.87
CA VAL A 19 -2.03 -5.21 -1.19
C VAL A 19 -0.65 -5.20 -1.84
N TYR A 20 0.30 -6.01 -1.35
CA TYR A 20 1.63 -6.12 -1.93
C TYR A 20 1.59 -6.68 -3.36
N LEU A 21 0.87 -7.79 -3.58
CA LEU A 21 0.71 -8.40 -4.91
C LEU A 21 0.03 -7.45 -5.89
N PHE A 22 -0.99 -6.72 -5.45
CA PHE A 22 -1.67 -5.71 -6.26
C PHE A 22 -0.71 -4.56 -6.66
N ASN A 23 0.13 -4.07 -5.74
CA ASN A 23 1.14 -3.06 -6.07
C ASN A 23 2.25 -3.63 -6.97
N ALA A 24 2.68 -4.87 -6.77
CA ALA A 24 3.66 -5.55 -7.62
C ALA A 24 3.14 -5.76 -9.06
N TRP A 25 1.83 -6.02 -9.21
CA TRP A 25 1.18 -6.12 -10.51
C TRP A 25 1.27 -4.82 -11.32
N PHE A 26 1.18 -3.66 -10.66
CA PHE A 26 1.40 -2.36 -11.32
C PHE A 26 2.83 -2.20 -11.85
N ILE A 27 3.84 -2.67 -11.10
CA ILE A 27 5.23 -2.65 -11.55
C ILE A 27 5.41 -3.59 -12.75
N ALA A 28 4.82 -4.79 -12.70
CA ALA A 28 4.85 -5.74 -13.81
C ALA A 28 4.17 -5.16 -15.07
N LEU A 29 3.03 -4.49 -14.93
CA LEU A 29 2.37 -3.76 -16.02
C LEU A 29 3.24 -2.64 -16.60
N LEU A 30 3.97 -1.92 -15.75
CA LEU A 30 4.90 -0.87 -16.19
C LEU A 30 6.06 -1.47 -17.00
N VAL A 31 6.62 -2.61 -16.59
CA VAL A 31 7.67 -3.32 -17.36
C VAL A 31 7.11 -3.87 -18.68
N LEU A 32 5.93 -4.49 -18.67
CA LEU A 32 5.26 -4.98 -19.89
C LEU A 32 4.91 -3.85 -20.86
N SER A 33 4.63 -2.66 -20.34
CA SER A 33 4.35 -1.47 -21.15
C SER A 33 5.55 -1.03 -22.00
N PHE A 34 6.79 -1.38 -21.65
CA PHE A 34 7.96 -1.12 -22.52
C PHE A 34 7.93 -1.99 -23.78
N PHE A 35 7.36 -3.19 -23.71
CA PHE A 35 7.22 -4.10 -24.85
C PHE A 35 5.96 -3.80 -25.67
N TYR A 36 4.87 -3.42 -24.99
CA TYR A 36 3.58 -3.13 -25.62
C TYR A 36 3.13 -1.71 -25.26
N HIS A 37 3.41 -0.74 -26.14
CA HIS A 37 3.11 0.68 -25.90
C HIS A 37 1.63 0.96 -25.61
N TRP A 38 0.70 0.13 -26.10
CA TRP A 38 -0.74 0.29 -25.82
C TRP A 38 -1.10 0.00 -24.36
N MET A 39 -0.32 -0.85 -23.66
CA MET A 39 -0.58 -1.21 -22.26
C MET A 39 -0.29 -0.06 -21.28
N ILE A 40 0.41 0.99 -21.71
CA ILE A 40 0.66 2.16 -20.87
C ILE A 40 -0.64 2.89 -20.51
N TYR A 41 -1.57 2.99 -21.47
CA TYR A 41 -2.85 3.65 -21.26
C TYR A 41 -3.74 2.87 -20.30
N LEU A 42 -3.69 1.53 -20.37
CA LEU A 42 -4.34 0.64 -19.40
C LEU A 42 -3.74 0.79 -18.00
N GLY A 43 -2.41 0.85 -17.90
CA GLY A 43 -1.71 1.04 -16.63
C GLY A 43 -2.06 2.38 -15.96
N ILE A 44 -2.09 3.46 -16.73
CA ILE A 44 -2.47 4.80 -16.25
C ILE A 44 -3.95 4.82 -15.86
N GLY A 45 -4.84 4.25 -16.68
CA GLY A 45 -6.28 4.18 -16.39
C GLY A 45 -6.58 3.42 -15.10
N LEU A 46 -5.90 2.28 -14.88
CA LEU A 46 -5.99 1.51 -13.64
C LEU A 46 -5.45 2.27 -12.44
N LEU A 47 -4.36 3.03 -12.60
CA LEU A 47 -3.80 3.87 -11.54
C LEU A 47 -4.81 4.94 -11.11
N ILE A 48 -5.41 5.67 -12.06
CA ILE A 48 -6.41 6.70 -11.78
C ILE A 48 -7.63 6.09 -11.09
N ALA A 49 -8.14 4.96 -11.60
CA ALA A 49 -9.27 4.26 -11.00
C ALA A 49 -8.97 3.85 -9.55
N LYS A 50 -7.77 3.32 -9.29
CA LYS A 50 -7.29 3.01 -7.94
C LYS A 50 -7.27 4.26 -7.05
N THR A 51 -6.70 5.38 -7.53
CA THR A 51 -6.66 6.64 -6.77
C THR A 51 -8.05 7.12 -6.39
N ILE A 52 -9.01 7.03 -7.31
CA ILE A 52 -10.39 7.47 -7.07
C ILE A 52 -11.03 6.61 -5.98
N VAL A 53 -10.86 5.29 -6.04
CA VAL A 53 -11.39 4.37 -5.01
C VAL A 53 -10.75 4.67 -3.64
N GLU A 54 -9.44 4.87 -3.58
CA GLU A 54 -8.73 5.24 -2.36
C GLU A 54 -9.20 6.61 -1.82
N LEU A 55 -9.39 7.60 -2.69
CA LEU A 55 -9.90 8.92 -2.30
C LEU A 55 -11.33 8.85 -1.77
N PHE A 56 -12.20 8.04 -2.38
CA PHE A 56 -13.57 7.85 -1.89
C PHE A 56 -13.57 7.24 -0.47
N PHE A 57 -12.69 6.28 -0.22
CA PHE A 57 -12.51 5.68 1.11
C PHE A 57 -11.89 6.66 2.11
N LEU A 58 -10.87 7.44 1.70
CA LEU A 58 -10.21 8.42 2.56
C LEU A 58 -11.04 9.68 2.81
N TYR A 59 -11.99 10.03 1.94
CA TYR A 59 -12.80 11.25 2.08
C TYR A 59 -13.54 11.35 3.43
N PRO A 60 -14.31 10.34 3.89
CA PRO A 60 -14.95 10.39 5.20
C PRO A 60 -13.92 10.42 6.35
N VAL A 61 -12.80 9.69 6.21
CA VAL A 61 -11.72 9.65 7.21
C VAL A 61 -11.05 11.01 7.35
N ALA A 62 -10.69 11.66 6.24
CA ALA A 62 -10.10 12.99 6.21
C ALA A 62 -11.08 14.06 6.70
N GLY A 63 -12.39 13.85 6.49
CA GLY A 63 -13.46 14.65 7.09
C GLY A 63 -13.46 14.56 8.62
N PHE A 64 -13.38 13.34 9.16
CA PHE A 64 -13.27 13.09 10.60
C PHE A 64 -12.03 13.75 11.22
N PHE A 65 -10.86 13.62 10.58
CA PHE A 65 -9.62 14.24 11.05
C PHE A 65 -9.47 15.73 10.69
N LYS A 66 -10.44 16.35 9.99
CA LYS A 66 -10.38 17.73 9.44
C LYS A 66 -9.13 18.02 8.58
N LYS A 67 -8.57 17.00 7.91
CA LYS A 67 -7.36 17.09 7.06
C LYS A 67 -7.65 16.94 5.56
N LYS A 68 -8.77 17.51 5.08
CA LYS A 68 -9.17 17.41 3.66
C LYS A 68 -8.14 17.97 2.67
N LYS A 69 -7.33 18.96 3.06
CA LYS A 69 -6.24 19.49 2.20
C LYS A 69 -5.18 18.45 1.84
N LEU A 70 -5.02 17.39 2.63
CA LEU A 70 -4.05 16.32 2.38
C LEU A 70 -4.48 15.39 1.24
N LEU A 71 -5.79 15.31 0.95
CA LEU A 71 -6.34 14.53 -0.17
C LEU A 71 -5.83 15.02 -1.53
N TRP A 72 -5.56 16.33 -1.66
CA TRP A 72 -5.02 16.91 -2.90
C TRP A 72 -3.57 16.49 -3.17
N TRP A 73 -2.80 16.18 -2.12
CA TRP A 73 -1.44 15.67 -2.25
C TRP A 73 -1.39 14.16 -2.50
N PHE A 74 -2.53 13.48 -2.35
CA PHE A 74 -2.63 12.03 -2.46
C PHE A 74 -2.23 11.48 -3.85
N PRO A 75 -2.64 12.08 -4.99
CA PRO A 75 -2.24 11.61 -6.32
C PRO A 75 -0.73 11.75 -6.55
N VAL A 76 -0.12 12.83 -6.07
CA VAL A 76 1.33 13.07 -6.17
C VAL A 76 2.10 12.11 -5.25
N ALA A 77 1.51 11.72 -4.12
CA ALA A 77 2.10 10.76 -3.19
C ALA A 77 1.98 9.29 -3.66
N GLN A 78 1.13 8.97 -4.65
CA GLN A 78 0.93 7.58 -5.07
C GLN A 78 2.19 6.86 -5.59
N PRO A 79 3.06 7.48 -6.43
CA PRO A 79 4.31 6.86 -6.83
C PRO A 79 5.17 6.50 -5.61
N PHE A 80 5.33 7.44 -4.66
CA PHE A 80 6.06 7.21 -3.41
C PHE A 80 5.42 6.11 -2.56
N HIS A 81 4.09 6.05 -2.52
CA HIS A 81 3.35 5.01 -1.82
C HIS A 81 3.66 3.63 -2.40
N ILE A 82 3.69 3.47 -3.73
CA ILE A 82 4.06 2.19 -4.37
C ILE A 82 5.47 1.78 -3.93
N PHE A 83 6.46 2.66 -4.04
CA PHE A 83 7.83 2.36 -3.59
C PHE A 83 7.89 2.00 -2.10
N TYR A 84 7.25 2.80 -1.25
CA TYR A 84 7.18 2.54 0.18
C TYR A 84 6.54 1.19 0.48
N THR A 85 5.44 0.84 -0.19
CA THR A 85 4.73 -0.43 0.04
C THR A 85 5.59 -1.63 -0.34
N VAL A 86 6.36 -1.52 -1.43
CA VAL A 86 7.30 -2.55 -1.87
C VAL A 86 8.45 -2.71 -0.87
N ILE A 87 9.06 -1.58 -0.46
CA ILE A 87 10.17 -1.57 0.50
C ILE A 87 9.70 -2.08 1.87
N ALA A 88 8.56 -1.60 2.38
CA ALA A 88 7.98 -2.01 3.65
C ALA A 88 7.53 -3.48 3.61
N GLY A 89 7.00 -3.97 2.49
CA GLY A 89 6.69 -5.39 2.30
C GLY A 89 7.95 -6.27 2.32
N TRP A 90 9.02 -5.81 1.65
CA TRP A 90 10.32 -6.48 1.66
C TRP A 90 10.93 -6.50 3.06
N LEU A 91 11.08 -5.33 3.70
CA LEU A 91 11.60 -5.21 5.07
C LEU A 91 10.71 -5.89 6.10
N GLY A 92 9.39 -5.94 5.92
CA GLY A 92 8.47 -6.65 6.79
C GLY A 92 8.67 -8.17 6.78
N LYS A 93 9.15 -8.73 5.66
CA LYS A 93 9.55 -10.15 5.56
C LYS A 93 10.88 -10.43 6.29
N PHE A 94 11.78 -9.46 6.34
CA PHE A 94 13.13 -9.62 6.90
C PHE A 94 13.31 -9.02 8.31
N GLY A 95 12.37 -8.22 8.78
CA GLY A 95 12.44 -7.51 10.05
C GLY A 95 11.94 -8.35 11.21
N THR A 96 12.82 -9.13 11.83
CA THR A 96 12.59 -9.57 13.22
C THR A 96 12.49 -8.34 14.11
N TYR A 97 11.32 -8.10 14.69
CA TYR A 97 11.12 -7.03 15.65
C TYR A 97 11.92 -7.34 16.92
N LYS A 98 13.05 -6.65 17.12
CA LYS A 98 13.84 -6.74 18.34
C LYS A 98 13.44 -5.61 19.28
N TRP A 99 12.72 -5.93 20.34
CA TRP A 99 12.39 -4.96 21.39
C TRP A 99 13.39 -5.09 22.54
N LYS A 100 14.11 -4.01 22.87
CA LYS A 100 15.11 -3.95 23.95
C LYS A 100 16.05 -5.18 23.98
N GLY A 101 16.66 -5.51 22.84
CA GLY A 101 17.66 -6.57 22.74
C GLY A 101 17.12 -8.01 22.78
N ARG A 102 15.80 -8.21 22.78
CA ARG A 102 15.17 -9.54 22.67
C ARG A 102 14.33 -9.63 21.40
N GLU A 103 14.47 -10.75 20.68
CA GLU A 103 13.55 -11.09 19.60
C GLU A 103 12.18 -11.38 20.22
N VAL A 104 11.19 -10.57 19.87
CA VAL A 104 9.81 -10.82 20.27
C VAL A 104 9.17 -11.56 19.09
N ARG A 105 8.89 -12.86 19.27
CA ARG A 105 8.11 -13.69 18.36
C ARG A 105 6.65 -13.68 18.75
#